data_AF-A0A3D0SPV0-F1
#
_entry.id   AF-A0A3D0SPV0-F1
#
_cell.length_a   1.000
_cell.length_b   1.000
_cell.length_c   1.000
_cell.angle_alpha   90.00
_cell.angle_beta   90.00
_cell.angle_gamma   90.00
#
_symmetry.space_group_name_H-M   'P 1'
#
loop_
_entity.id
_entity.type
_entity.pdbx_description
1 polymer ?
#
loop_
_entity_poly.entity_id
_entity_poly.type
_entity_poly.pdbx_seq_one_letter_code
_entity_poly.pdbx_strand_id
1 'polypeptide(L)'
;MNPHILRRFIIFCAIATVVMFSLWAVIDYFTASLPGDYEVRQGDILLTDKKYDLALERFDAALKVSPDHRGALMGRAITFLQSGRHDDAEAEFTYLIDYLTKTLGADDPTGHGVLAGAYANRGILYDRSNRPEKALADYKQALRIDAGAVEGPGLAHRIIYGNSRPATVRDRAMYLEQQLALPESERLLRVPELDERQRTYKP
;
A
#
# COMPACT_ATOMS: atom_id res chain seq x y z
N MET A 1 -59.27 11.43 20.27
CA MET A 1 -57.80 11.54 20.37
C MET A 1 -57.40 13.00 20.20
N ASN A 2 -56.59 13.57 21.10
CA ASN A 2 -56.26 15.00 21.06
C ASN A 2 -55.28 15.29 19.89
N PRO A 3 -55.66 16.14 18.91
CA PRO A 3 -54.84 16.41 17.72
C PRO A 3 -53.46 17.01 18.06
N HIS A 4 -53.32 17.72 19.18
CA HIS A 4 -52.03 18.24 19.64
C HIS A 4 -51.10 17.14 20.15
N ILE A 5 -51.64 16.10 20.79
CA ILE A 5 -50.87 14.94 21.26
C ILE A 5 -50.39 14.12 20.06
N LEU A 6 -51.28 13.88 19.10
CA LEU A 6 -50.96 13.15 17.87
C LEU A 6 -49.85 13.86 17.07
N ARG A 7 -49.93 15.20 16.92
CA ARG A 7 -48.88 15.99 16.25
C ARG A 7 -47.53 15.91 16.96
N ARG A 8 -47.50 16.03 18.29
CA ARG A 8 -46.25 15.90 19.07
C ARG A 8 -45.66 14.50 18.95
N PHE A 9 -46.49 13.47 19.01
CA PHE A 9 -46.07 12.08 18.81
C PHE A 9 -45.45 11.88 17.42
N ILE A 10 -46.10 12.36 16.36
CA ILE A 10 -45.56 12.30 14.99
C ILE A 10 -44.20 13.01 14.89
N ILE A 11 -44.06 14.20 15.49
CA ILE A 11 -42.80 14.95 15.50
C ILE A 11 -41.70 14.17 16.24
N PHE A 12 -41.99 13.59 17.40
CA PHE A 12 -41.01 12.79 18.14
C PHE A 12 -40.60 11.53 17.38
N CYS A 13 -41.53 10.84 16.73
CA CYS A 13 -41.21 9.70 15.87
C CYS A 13 -40.33 10.12 14.68
N ALA A 14 -40.60 11.27 14.05
CA ALA A 14 -39.76 11.79 12.96
C ALA A 14 -38.34 12.12 13.44
N ILE A 15 -38.20 12.79 14.59
CA ILE A 15 -36.90 13.10 15.20
C ILE A 15 -36.14 11.81 15.55
N ALA A 16 -36.81 10.85 16.19
CA ALA A 16 -36.19 9.58 16.58
C ALA A 16 -35.70 8.80 15.36
N THR A 17 -36.46 8.77 14.26
CA THR A 17 -36.04 8.14 13.01
C THR A 17 -34.78 8.78 12.44
N VAL A 18 -34.74 10.12 12.35
CA VAL A 18 -33.54 10.83 11.86
C VAL A 18 -32.32 10.50 12.74
N VAL A 19 -32.47 10.57 14.06
CA VAL A 19 -31.39 10.26 15.01
C VAL A 19 -30.91 8.82 14.86
N MET A 20 -31.81 7.85 14.73
CA MET A 20 -31.44 6.44 14.55
C MET A 20 -30.68 6.22 13.23
N PHE A 21 -31.15 6.80 12.12
CA PHE A 21 -30.45 6.69 10.83
C PHE A 21 -29.08 7.39 10.85
N SER A 22 -28.97 8.55 11.50
CA SER A 22 -27.68 9.22 11.66
C SER A 22 -26.72 8.41 12.52
N LEU A 23 -27.20 7.84 13.64
CA LEU A 23 -26.38 7.00 14.49
C LEU A 23 -25.93 5.73 13.79
N TRP A 24 -26.84 5.06 13.07
CA TRP A 24 -26.51 3.89 12.25
C TRP A 24 -25.51 4.24 11.16
N ALA A 25 -25.70 5.33 10.41
CA ALA A 25 -24.76 5.74 9.36
C ALA A 25 -23.36 6.06 9.92
N VAL A 26 -23.28 6.66 11.11
CA VAL A 26 -22.01 6.91 11.79
C VAL A 26 -21.35 5.60 12.21
N ILE A 27 -22.10 4.71 12.87
CA ILE A 27 -21.57 3.40 13.29
C ILE A 27 -21.13 2.59 12.08
N ASP A 28 -21.95 2.50 11.05
CA ASP A 28 -21.66 1.80 9.80
C ASP A 28 -20.42 2.38 9.14
N TYR A 29 -20.32 3.72 9.02
CA TYR A 29 -19.11 4.36 8.49
C TYR A 29 -17.83 3.99 9.26
N PHE A 30 -17.91 3.85 10.59
CA PHE A 30 -16.76 3.49 11.43
C PHE A 30 -16.52 1.97 11.54
N THR A 31 -17.49 1.14 11.18
CA THR A 31 -17.43 -0.33 11.36
C THR A 31 -17.43 -1.11 10.06
N ALA A 32 -17.86 -0.50 8.96
CA ALA A 32 -17.74 -1.01 7.60
C ALA A 32 -16.25 -1.10 7.26
N SER A 33 -15.73 -2.32 7.40
CA SER A 33 -14.41 -2.70 6.91
C SER A 33 -14.61 -3.66 5.76
N LEU A 34 -13.76 -3.58 4.75
CA LEU A 34 -13.82 -4.51 3.63
C LEU A 34 -13.58 -5.93 4.18
N PRO A 35 -14.29 -6.95 3.65
CA PRO A 35 -14.03 -8.32 4.04
C PRO A 35 -12.54 -8.66 3.84
N GLY A 36 -11.85 -9.04 4.93
CA GLY A 36 -10.42 -9.31 4.92
C GLY A 36 -9.55 -8.24 5.60
N ASP A 37 -10.04 -7.01 5.79
CA ASP A 37 -9.27 -5.90 6.40
C ASP A 37 -8.74 -6.22 7.80
N TYR A 38 -9.51 -6.94 8.61
CA TYR A 38 -9.05 -7.37 9.94
C TYR A 38 -7.80 -8.24 9.83
N GLU A 39 -7.82 -9.23 8.93
CA GLU A 39 -6.69 -10.14 8.73
C GLU A 39 -5.50 -9.41 8.09
N VAL A 40 -5.73 -8.46 7.18
CA VAL A 40 -4.66 -7.59 6.64
C VAL A 40 -3.96 -6.82 7.76
N ARG A 41 -4.73 -6.19 8.66
CA ARG A 41 -4.14 -5.47 9.81
C ARG A 41 -3.31 -6.39 10.72
N GLN A 42 -3.78 -7.61 10.97
CA GLN A 42 -3.00 -8.60 11.74
C GLN A 42 -1.72 -8.99 10.99
N GLY A 43 -1.83 -9.27 9.68
CA GLY A 43 -0.69 -9.57 8.82
C GLY A 43 0.35 -8.46 8.81
N ASP A 44 -0.07 -7.19 8.80
CA ASP A 44 0.82 -6.03 8.83
C ASP A 44 1.60 -5.89 10.13
N ILE A 45 0.96 -6.18 11.27
CA ILE A 45 1.62 -6.20 12.58
C ILE A 45 2.67 -7.32 12.59
N LEU A 46 2.29 -8.52 12.15
CA LEU A 46 3.20 -9.67 12.11
C LEU A 46 4.38 -9.46 11.15
N LEU A 47 4.14 -8.82 10.00
CA LEU A 47 5.17 -8.42 9.06
C LEU A 47 6.15 -7.43 9.70
N THR A 48 5.64 -6.46 10.47
CA THR A 48 6.49 -5.50 11.22
C THR A 48 7.32 -6.21 12.29
N ASP A 49 6.75 -7.21 12.96
CA ASP A 49 7.42 -8.11 13.89
C ASP A 49 8.38 -9.11 13.21
N LYS A 50 8.48 -9.10 11.87
CA LYS A 50 9.25 -10.05 11.04
C LYS A 50 8.82 -11.52 11.20
N LYS A 51 7.59 -11.77 11.65
CA LYS A 51 6.99 -13.10 11.75
C LYS A 51 6.36 -13.47 10.41
N TYR A 52 7.22 -13.74 9.42
CA TYR A 52 6.82 -13.85 8.02
C TYR A 52 5.78 -14.95 7.76
N ASP A 53 5.96 -16.16 8.30
CA ASP A 53 5.02 -17.26 8.08
C ASP A 53 3.61 -16.94 8.62
N LEU A 54 3.54 -16.39 9.83
CA LEU A 54 2.27 -15.96 10.43
C LEU A 54 1.64 -14.78 9.66
N ALA A 55 2.44 -13.87 9.14
CA ALA A 55 1.94 -12.79 8.29
C ALA A 55 1.32 -13.33 7.00
N LEU A 56 1.98 -14.31 6.35
CA LEU A 56 1.45 -14.99 5.17
C LEU A 56 0.11 -15.69 5.47
N GLU A 57 0.00 -16.41 6.58
CA GLU A 57 -1.26 -17.05 6.99
C GLU A 57 -2.41 -16.06 7.11
N ARG A 58 -2.15 -14.85 7.63
CA ARG A 58 -3.16 -13.79 7.76
C ARG A 58 -3.53 -13.19 6.41
N PHE A 59 -2.55 -12.90 5.56
CA PHE A 59 -2.86 -12.41 4.21
C PHE A 59 -3.63 -13.45 3.39
N ASP A 60 -3.29 -14.74 3.52
CA ASP A 60 -4.03 -15.83 2.88
C ASP A 60 -5.46 -15.96 3.43
N ALA A 61 -5.66 -15.75 4.73
CA ALA A 61 -6.99 -15.69 5.32
C ALA A 61 -7.82 -14.54 4.76
N ALA A 62 -7.23 -13.35 4.58
CA ALA A 62 -7.89 -12.22 3.92
C ALA A 62 -8.29 -12.57 2.48
N LEU A 63 -7.38 -13.17 1.72
CA LEU A 63 -7.58 -13.53 0.31
C LEU A 63 -8.59 -14.66 0.10
N LYS A 64 -8.78 -15.55 1.09
CA LYS A 64 -9.89 -16.52 1.05
C LYS A 64 -11.26 -15.87 1.08
N VAL A 65 -11.39 -14.74 1.78
CA VAL A 65 -12.66 -14.00 1.91
C VAL A 65 -12.83 -13.02 0.75
N SER A 66 -11.75 -12.35 0.35
CA SER A 66 -11.72 -11.39 -0.75
C SER A 66 -10.49 -11.66 -1.63
N PRO A 67 -10.62 -12.47 -2.71
CA PRO A 67 -9.49 -12.90 -3.54
C PRO A 67 -8.67 -11.76 -4.15
N ASP A 68 -9.32 -10.62 -4.43
CA ASP A 68 -8.70 -9.45 -5.06
C ASP A 68 -8.42 -8.32 -4.07
N HIS A 69 -8.31 -8.65 -2.77
CA HIS A 69 -8.07 -7.66 -1.72
C HIS A 69 -6.69 -7.02 -1.88
N ARG A 70 -6.67 -5.80 -2.44
CA ARG A 70 -5.46 -5.03 -2.79
C ARG A 70 -4.43 -4.99 -1.65
N GLY A 71 -4.91 -4.75 -0.43
CA GLY A 71 -4.05 -4.69 0.75
C GLY A 71 -3.43 -6.03 1.14
N ALA A 72 -4.16 -7.14 0.95
CA ALA A 72 -3.68 -8.47 1.28
C ALA A 72 -2.67 -8.97 0.23
N LEU A 73 -2.95 -8.74 -1.06
CA LEU A 73 -2.02 -9.03 -2.16
C LEU A 73 -0.70 -8.27 -1.97
N MET A 74 -0.76 -6.97 -1.68
CA MET A 74 0.43 -6.16 -1.41
C MET A 74 1.19 -6.66 -0.17
N GLY A 75 0.48 -6.87 0.94
CA GLY A 75 1.08 -7.34 2.19
C GLY A 75 1.78 -8.70 2.03
N ARG A 76 1.15 -9.64 1.31
CA ARG A 76 1.72 -10.94 0.98
C ARG A 76 2.97 -10.81 0.11
N ALA A 77 2.91 -10.01 -0.95
CA ALA A 77 4.05 -9.75 -1.83
C ALA A 77 5.25 -9.14 -1.08
N ILE A 78 5.01 -8.16 -0.20
CA ILE A 78 6.05 -7.57 0.65
C ILE A 78 6.62 -8.61 1.61
N THR A 79 5.78 -9.49 2.15
CA THR A 79 6.22 -10.57 3.06
C THR A 79 7.13 -11.56 2.33
N PHE A 80 6.80 -11.95 1.10
CA PHE A 80 7.70 -12.75 0.25
C PHE A 80 9.02 -12.02 -0.04
N LEU A 81 8.97 -10.73 -0.39
CA LEU A 81 10.16 -9.92 -0.62
C LEU A 81 11.07 -9.85 0.63
N GLN A 82 10.50 -9.62 1.81
CA GLN A 82 11.28 -9.49 3.04
C GLN A 82 11.81 -10.83 3.57
N SER A 83 11.14 -11.94 3.27
CA SER A 83 11.60 -13.30 3.58
C SER A 83 12.57 -13.88 2.54
N GLY A 84 12.91 -13.12 1.49
CA GLY A 84 13.85 -13.55 0.45
C GLY A 84 13.25 -14.44 -0.65
N ARG A 85 11.93 -14.66 -0.64
CA ARG A 85 11.18 -15.42 -1.65
C ARG A 85 10.90 -14.55 -2.87
N HIS A 86 11.95 -14.24 -3.61
CA HIS A 86 11.92 -13.24 -4.69
C HIS A 86 10.99 -13.61 -5.85
N ASP A 87 10.94 -14.89 -6.25
CA ASP A 87 10.09 -15.33 -7.37
C ASP A 87 8.59 -15.22 -7.02
N ASP A 88 8.22 -15.62 -5.80
CA ASP A 88 6.85 -15.48 -5.29
C ASP A 88 6.44 -14.01 -5.19
N ALA A 89 7.35 -13.14 -4.71
CA ALA A 89 7.12 -11.71 -4.66
C ALA A 89 6.91 -11.10 -6.05
N GLU A 90 7.74 -11.49 -7.04
CA GLU A 90 7.62 -11.00 -8.42
C GLU A 90 6.28 -11.36 -9.04
N ALA A 91 5.86 -12.61 -8.87
CA ALA A 91 4.58 -13.11 -9.37
C ALA A 91 3.42 -12.34 -8.74
N GLU A 92 3.44 -12.15 -7.42
CA GLU A 92 2.37 -11.47 -6.68
C GLU A 92 2.28 -9.98 -7.03
N PHE A 93 3.40 -9.25 -7.07
CA PHE A 93 3.40 -7.85 -7.50
C PHE A 93 2.92 -7.71 -8.94
N THR A 94 3.33 -8.63 -9.82
CA THR A 94 2.93 -8.59 -11.23
C THR A 94 1.43 -8.83 -11.38
N TYR A 95 0.87 -9.80 -10.66
CA TYR A 95 -0.57 -10.04 -10.62
C TYR A 95 -1.33 -8.81 -10.10
N LEU A 96 -0.90 -8.23 -8.97
CA LEU A 96 -1.55 -7.04 -8.40
C LEU A 96 -1.52 -5.85 -9.37
N ILE A 97 -0.37 -5.61 -10.02
CA ILE A 97 -0.23 -4.54 -11.02
C ILE A 97 -1.15 -4.75 -12.21
N ASP A 98 -1.21 -5.98 -12.75
CA ASP A 98 -2.07 -6.32 -13.89
C ASP A 98 -3.56 -6.16 -13.56
N TYR A 99 -3.98 -6.71 -12.41
CA TYR A 99 -5.34 -6.56 -11.89
C TYR A 99 -5.72 -5.08 -11.77
N LEU A 100 -4.92 -4.31 -11.04
CA LEU A 100 -5.16 -2.89 -10.81
C LEU A 100 -5.20 -2.10 -12.12
N THR A 101 -4.27 -2.35 -13.04
CA THR A 101 -4.24 -1.67 -14.35
C THR A 101 -5.51 -1.92 -15.17
N LYS A 102 -6.13 -3.10 -15.04
CA LYS A 102 -7.38 -3.47 -15.74
C LYS A 102 -8.64 -2.94 -15.05
N THR A 103 -8.64 -2.85 -13.72
CA THR A 103 -9.85 -2.55 -12.94
C THR A 103 -9.95 -1.12 -12.43
N LEU A 104 -8.84 -0.37 -12.38
CA LEU A 104 -8.86 0.98 -11.82
C LEU A 104 -9.64 1.96 -12.68
N GLY A 105 -10.62 2.61 -12.06
CA GLY A 105 -11.23 3.83 -12.58
C GLY A 105 -10.37 5.06 -12.28
N ALA A 106 -10.53 6.12 -13.06
CA ALA A 106 -9.78 7.37 -12.90
C ALA A 106 -10.03 8.07 -11.54
N ASP A 107 -11.19 7.81 -10.91
CA ASP A 107 -11.61 8.45 -9.66
C ASP A 107 -11.29 7.60 -8.41
N ASP A 108 -10.31 6.70 -8.48
CA ASP A 108 -9.86 5.84 -7.36
C ASP A 108 -8.44 6.22 -6.90
N PRO A 109 -8.27 7.32 -6.15
CA PRO A 109 -6.95 7.79 -5.72
C PRO A 109 -6.24 6.78 -4.82
N THR A 110 -6.97 6.06 -3.97
CA THR A 110 -6.40 5.01 -3.13
C THR A 110 -5.84 3.89 -3.98
N GLY A 111 -6.59 3.40 -4.98
CA GLY A 111 -6.11 2.37 -5.89
C GLY A 111 -4.90 2.82 -6.71
N HIS A 112 -4.85 4.09 -7.14
CA HIS A 112 -3.67 4.66 -7.80
C HIS A 112 -2.44 4.68 -6.88
N GLY A 113 -2.62 5.02 -5.60
CA GLY A 113 -1.58 4.93 -4.59
C GLY A 113 -1.07 3.50 -4.39
N VAL A 114 -1.97 2.51 -4.31
CA VAL A 114 -1.58 1.09 -4.24
C VAL A 114 -0.82 0.67 -5.50
N LEU A 115 -1.28 1.05 -6.68
CA LEU A 115 -0.62 0.73 -7.94
C LEU A 115 0.80 1.32 -7.99
N ALA A 116 0.96 2.59 -7.60
CA ALA A 116 2.27 3.22 -7.50
C ALA A 116 3.18 2.50 -6.49
N GLY A 117 2.65 2.15 -5.32
CA GLY A 117 3.35 1.34 -4.31
C GLY A 117 3.78 -0.03 -4.83
N ALA A 118 2.96 -0.70 -5.65
CA ALA A 118 3.25 -2.01 -6.19
C ALA A 118 4.42 -1.95 -7.19
N TYR A 119 4.40 -0.97 -8.10
CA TYR A 119 5.54 -0.68 -8.96
C TYR A 119 6.80 -0.35 -8.15
N ALA A 120 6.70 0.49 -7.12
CA ALA A 120 7.87 0.82 -6.28
C ALA A 120 8.47 -0.41 -5.59
N ASN A 121 7.63 -1.28 -5.01
CA ASN A 121 8.12 -2.49 -4.34
C ASN A 121 8.69 -3.52 -5.31
N ARG A 122 8.09 -3.69 -6.49
CA ARG A 122 8.66 -4.57 -7.53
C ARG A 122 9.97 -3.99 -8.09
N GLY A 123 10.09 -2.67 -8.15
CA GLY A 123 11.36 -1.99 -8.42
C GLY A 123 12.44 -2.34 -7.39
N ILE A 124 12.11 -2.31 -6.09
CA ILE A 124 13.01 -2.73 -4.99
C ILE A 124 13.40 -4.20 -5.13
N LEU A 125 12.44 -5.06 -5.46
CA LEU A 125 12.70 -6.48 -5.72
C LEU A 125 13.71 -6.67 -6.86
N TYR A 126 13.54 -5.96 -7.97
CA TYR A 126 14.47 -6.02 -9.11
C TYR A 126 15.85 -5.47 -8.76
N ASP A 127 15.90 -4.39 -7.99
CA ASP A 127 17.14 -3.78 -7.52
C ASP A 127 17.95 -4.77 -6.66
N ARG A 128 17.28 -5.42 -5.70
CA ARG A 128 17.86 -6.49 -4.86
C ARG A 128 18.26 -7.74 -5.66
N SER A 129 17.58 -7.99 -6.77
CA SER A 129 17.83 -9.13 -7.66
C SER A 129 18.84 -8.80 -8.78
N ASN A 130 19.56 -7.69 -8.71
CA ASN A 130 20.55 -7.27 -9.70
C ASN A 130 19.96 -7.09 -11.13
N ARG A 131 18.75 -6.54 -11.21
CA ARG A 131 18.03 -6.24 -12.46
C ARG A 131 17.75 -4.72 -12.55
N PRO A 132 18.78 -3.88 -12.66
CA PRO A 132 18.67 -2.42 -12.49
C PRO A 132 17.83 -1.72 -13.56
N GLU A 133 17.81 -2.23 -14.80
CA GLU A 133 17.00 -1.67 -15.89
C GLU A 133 15.50 -1.85 -15.60
N LYS A 134 15.12 -3.04 -15.12
CA LYS A 134 13.74 -3.31 -14.70
C LYS A 134 13.37 -2.49 -13.47
N ALA A 135 14.28 -2.37 -12.50
CA ALA A 135 14.08 -1.54 -11.31
C ALA A 135 13.81 -0.07 -11.70
N LEU A 136 14.64 0.50 -12.57
CA LEU A 136 14.48 1.87 -13.05
C LEU A 136 13.15 2.09 -13.78
N ALA A 137 12.75 1.13 -14.63
CA ALA A 137 11.47 1.20 -15.34
C ALA A 137 10.28 1.24 -14.36
N ASP A 138 10.28 0.36 -13.37
CA ASP A 138 9.23 0.28 -12.35
C ASP A 138 9.22 1.53 -11.45
N TYR A 139 10.38 2.04 -11.03
CA TYR A 139 10.46 3.28 -10.26
C TYR A 139 9.93 4.49 -11.03
N LYS A 140 10.26 4.62 -12.33
CA LYS A 140 9.72 5.68 -13.18
C LYS A 140 8.20 5.58 -13.30
N GLN A 141 7.68 4.36 -13.45
CA GLN A 141 6.24 4.14 -13.54
C GLN A 141 5.52 4.47 -12.23
N ALA A 142 6.09 4.09 -11.08
CA ALA A 142 5.55 4.44 -9.77
C ALA A 142 5.42 5.96 -9.58
N LEU A 143 6.50 6.71 -9.89
CA LEU A 143 6.54 8.16 -9.79
C LEU A 143 5.57 8.86 -10.77
N ARG A 144 5.31 8.26 -11.94
CA ARG A 144 4.37 8.79 -12.93
C ARG A 144 2.91 8.63 -12.48
N ILE A 145 2.60 7.55 -11.77
CA ILE A 145 1.24 7.24 -11.32
C ILE A 145 0.87 8.09 -10.12
N ASP A 146 1.65 7.99 -9.05
CA ASP A 146 1.44 8.78 -7.85
C ASP A 146 2.79 8.99 -7.15
N ALA A 147 3.43 10.11 -7.47
CA ALA A 147 4.68 10.49 -6.84
C ALA A 147 4.55 10.67 -5.32
N GLY A 148 3.38 11.11 -4.84
CA GLY A 148 3.13 11.37 -3.41
C GLY A 148 3.01 10.07 -2.62
N ALA A 149 2.33 9.06 -3.16
CA ALA A 149 2.23 7.73 -2.55
C ALA A 149 3.61 7.06 -2.37
N VAL A 150 4.54 7.32 -3.30
CA VAL A 150 5.91 6.78 -3.21
C VAL A 150 6.94 7.79 -2.68
N GLU A 151 6.46 8.93 -2.17
CA GLU A 151 7.30 9.95 -1.57
C GLU A 151 7.70 9.57 -0.14
N GLY A 152 8.96 9.87 0.21
CA GLY A 152 9.47 9.74 1.57
C GLY A 152 8.71 10.59 2.60
N PRO A 153 8.99 10.47 3.91
CA PRO A 153 8.46 11.41 4.90
C PRO A 153 8.81 12.86 4.52
N GLY A 154 7.79 13.72 4.50
CA GLY A 154 7.94 15.14 4.21
C GLY A 154 8.84 15.88 5.21
N LEU A 155 9.17 17.14 4.91
CA LEU A 155 10.08 17.95 5.73
C LEU A 155 9.66 18.04 7.21
N ALA A 156 8.38 18.27 7.48
CA ALA A 156 7.87 18.39 8.85
C ALA A 156 8.08 17.12 9.69
N HIS A 157 7.75 15.95 9.12
CA HIS A 157 7.98 14.66 9.77
C HIS A 157 9.47 14.44 10.06
N ARG A 158 10.36 14.81 9.13
CA ARG A 158 11.81 14.71 9.33
C ARG A 158 12.34 15.62 10.45
N ILE A 159 11.76 16.81 10.61
CA ILE A 159 12.14 17.76 11.67
C ILE A 159 11.71 17.24 13.04
N ILE A 160 10.49 16.73 13.15
CA ILE A 160 9.91 16.27 14.43
C ILE A 160 10.65 15.02 14.95
N TYR A 161 10.92 14.06 14.08
CA TYR A 161 11.46 12.75 14.48
C TYR A 161 12.98 12.62 14.35
N GLY A 162 13.69 13.70 14.02
CA GLY A 162 15.15 13.75 14.07
C GLY A 162 15.85 12.81 13.08
N ASN A 163 15.98 13.25 11.83
CA ASN A 163 16.83 12.66 10.77
C ASN A 163 16.58 11.18 10.41
N SER A 164 15.82 11.01 9.34
CA SER A 164 16.26 10.18 8.21
C SER A 164 15.96 10.95 6.92
N ARG A 165 16.95 11.11 6.02
CA ARG A 165 16.68 11.27 4.59
C ARG A 165 16.73 9.85 4.03
N PRO A 166 15.70 9.02 4.21
CA PRO A 166 15.72 7.69 3.62
C PRO A 166 15.81 7.88 2.11
N ALA A 167 16.62 7.06 1.45
CA ALA A 167 16.66 7.06 0.00
C ALA A 167 15.23 6.79 -0.51
N THR A 168 14.71 7.73 -1.28
CA THR A 168 13.37 7.60 -1.88
C THR A 168 13.46 6.82 -3.20
N VAL A 169 12.32 6.32 -3.67
CA VAL A 169 12.19 5.78 -5.04
C VAL A 169 12.73 6.77 -6.08
N ARG A 170 12.50 8.07 -5.89
CA ARG A 170 13.03 9.12 -6.77
C ARG A 170 14.55 9.19 -6.73
N ASP A 171 15.15 9.22 -5.54
CA ASP A 171 16.61 9.28 -5.40
C ASP A 171 17.26 8.05 -6.03
N ARG A 172 16.68 6.86 -5.80
CA ARG A 172 17.20 5.61 -6.37
C ARG A 172 17.04 5.55 -7.88
N ALA A 173 15.91 6.00 -8.43
CA ALA A 173 15.71 6.09 -9.88
C ALA A 173 16.74 7.00 -10.55
N MET A 174 16.99 8.19 -9.99
CA MET A 174 18.00 9.12 -10.50
C MET A 174 19.40 8.51 -10.45
N TYR A 175 19.75 7.83 -9.37
CA TYR A 175 21.03 7.15 -9.24
C TYR A 175 21.21 6.06 -10.30
N LEU A 176 20.22 5.17 -10.46
CA LEU A 176 20.27 4.10 -11.45
C LEU A 176 20.37 4.67 -12.87
N GLU A 177 19.64 5.74 -13.18
CA GLU A 177 19.72 6.41 -14.47
C GLU A 177 21.13 6.95 -14.78
N GLN A 178 21.77 7.59 -13.79
CA GLN A 178 23.15 8.06 -13.93
C GLN A 178 24.14 6.92 -14.13
N GLN A 179 24.02 5.84 -13.35
CA GLN A 179 24.93 4.70 -13.43
C GLN A 179 24.75 3.91 -14.74
N LEU A 180 23.52 3.76 -15.22
CA LEU A 180 23.25 3.07 -16.49
C LEU A 180 23.73 3.87 -17.71
N ALA A 181 23.92 5.19 -17.58
CA ALA A 181 24.53 6.03 -18.62
C ALA A 181 26.06 5.86 -18.73
N LEU A 182 26.71 5.34 -17.68
CA LEU A 182 28.15 5.05 -17.70
C LEU A 182 28.47 3.77 -18.49
N PRO A 183 29.72 3.62 -19.00
CA PRO A 183 30.22 2.34 -19.48
C PRO A 183 30.11 1.26 -18.41
N GLU A 184 29.84 0.02 -18.80
CA GLU A 184 29.59 -1.10 -17.87
C GLU A 184 30.69 -1.30 -16.82
N SER A 185 31.95 -1.07 -17.19
CA SER A 185 33.13 -1.19 -16.31
C SER A 185 33.20 -0.13 -15.21
N GLU A 186 32.49 0.98 -15.34
CA GLU A 186 32.54 2.13 -14.41
C GLU A 186 31.30 2.22 -13.51
N ARG A 187 30.30 1.35 -13.74
CA ARG A 187 29.05 1.39 -13.00
C ARG A 187 29.24 0.87 -11.58
N LEU A 188 28.76 1.64 -10.61
CA LEU A 188 28.48 1.18 -9.26
C LEU A 188 26.96 1.08 -9.11
N LEU A 189 26.40 -0.11 -9.33
CA LEU A 189 24.94 -0.29 -9.29
C LEU A 189 24.44 -0.64 -7.89
N ARG A 190 25.29 -1.20 -7.03
CA ARG A 190 24.91 -1.66 -5.70
C ARG A 190 25.84 -1.15 -4.62
N VAL A 191 25.23 -0.73 -3.53
CA VAL A 191 25.89 -0.47 -2.27
C VAL A 191 25.05 -1.20 -1.22
N PRO A 192 25.37 -2.48 -0.90
CA PRO A 192 24.49 -3.35 -0.11
C PRO A 192 23.97 -2.70 1.19
N GLU A 193 24.83 -1.96 1.88
CA GLU A 193 24.52 -1.25 3.14
C GLU A 193 23.46 -0.14 2.99
N LEU A 194 23.35 0.46 1.80
CA LEU A 194 22.33 1.46 1.46
C LEU A 194 21.09 0.81 0.84
N ASP A 195 21.28 -0.24 0.02
CA ASP A 195 20.21 -0.98 -0.63
C ASP A 195 19.31 -1.69 0.41
N GLU A 196 19.89 -2.19 1.51
CA GLU A 196 19.16 -2.76 2.65
C GLU A 196 18.28 -1.74 3.39
N ARG A 197 18.62 -0.45 3.31
CA ARG A 197 17.85 0.64 3.94
C ARG A 197 16.66 1.10 3.10
N GLN A 198 16.48 0.55 1.90
CA GLN A 198 15.31 0.85 1.06
C GLN A 198 14.04 0.41 1.77
N ARG A 199 13.11 1.36 1.91
CA ARG A 199 11.81 1.11 2.54
C ARG A 199 10.87 0.43 1.54
N THR A 200 10.06 -0.49 2.02
CA THR A 200 8.90 -0.98 1.26
C THR A 200 7.72 -0.04 1.46
N TYR A 201 6.84 0.03 0.47
CA TYR A 201 5.67 0.91 0.43
C TYR A 201 4.41 0.08 0.67
N LYS A 202 3.78 0.28 1.82
CA LYS A 202 2.51 -0.39 2.15
C LYS A 202 1.32 0.44 1.63
N PRO A 203 0.17 -0.20 1.35
CA PRO A 203 -1.08 0.46 0.96
C PRO A 203 -1.59 1.44 2.00
#